data_AF-A0A1H4CNN4-F1
#
_entry.id   AF-A0A1H4CNN4-F1
#
_cell.length_a   1.000
_cell.length_b   1.000
_cell.length_c   1.000
_cell.angle_alpha   90.00
_cell.angle_beta   90.00
_cell.angle_gamma   90.00
#
_symmetry.space_group_name_H-M   'P 1'
#
loop_
_entity.id
_entity.type
_entity.pdbx_description
1 polymer ?
#
loop_
_entity_poly.entity_id
_entity_poly.type
_entity_poly.pdbx_seq_one_letter_code
_entity_poly.pdbx_strand_id
1 'polypeptide(L)'
;MNRQDVVVLGLPSSGKTTYLAALRHLMTANEVDVELRLVHLRGEGTEHLHLLVDRWLRAKAQERTTEVKSRTVTMTLREKTGAEFELHFPDMAGESFQRMWEKRECDPSVAAQLRSRGVLLFVHANKYKAPTWVVDEVQQNKALGIAPEPEQPVPWKPEHSATQVQLVDLLQSLQSAPLDAGPRRLAIVLSAWDKAAAEGHAPVTYLDRHFPFLRQYLENGLGEGWTWTVFGVSAQGGEYDEDDKPPREEAQRMRDVDIPSQRIKVVTEGAESHDLTEPLTWLLG
;
A
#
# COMPACT_ATOMS: atom_id res chain seq x y z
N MET A 1 9.04 -23.55 16.10
CA MET A 1 8.02 -23.30 15.07
C MET A 1 8.42 -22.03 14.36
N ASN A 2 8.86 -22.11 13.10
CA ASN A 2 9.13 -20.91 12.29
C ASN A 2 7.78 -20.27 12.00
N ARG A 3 7.43 -19.22 12.73
CA ARG A 3 6.26 -18.40 12.39
C ARG A 3 6.61 -17.65 11.12
N GLN A 4 5.74 -17.74 10.11
CA GLN A 4 5.89 -16.90 8.93
C GLN A 4 5.43 -15.50 9.32
N ASP A 5 6.22 -14.50 8.95
CA ASP A 5 5.96 -13.11 9.28
C ASP A 5 5.91 -12.30 7.98
N VAL A 6 4.89 -11.48 7.85
CA VAL A 6 4.66 -10.56 6.73
C VAL A 6 4.69 -9.14 7.26
N VAL A 7 5.46 -8.26 6.62
CA VAL A 7 5.49 -6.84 6.94
C VAL A 7 4.79 -6.02 5.86
N VAL A 8 3.93 -5.10 6.29
CA VAL A 8 3.23 -4.17 5.39
C VAL A 8 3.99 -2.85 5.30
N LEU A 9 4.38 -2.48 4.08
CA LEU A 9 5.16 -1.29 3.77
C LEU A 9 4.42 -0.35 2.83
N GLY A 10 4.84 0.91 2.78
CA GLY A 10 4.36 1.88 1.78
C GLY A 10 4.35 3.31 2.32
N LEU A 11 4.58 4.28 1.44
CA LEU A 11 4.64 5.70 1.78
C LEU A 11 3.33 6.22 2.42
N PRO A 12 3.34 7.41 3.03
CA PRO A 12 2.12 8.03 3.51
C PRO A 12 1.06 8.11 2.42
N SER A 13 -0.20 7.91 2.81
CA SER A 13 -1.35 7.86 1.88
C SER A 13 -1.31 6.72 0.85
N SER A 14 -0.49 5.67 1.01
CA SER A 14 -0.43 4.54 0.06
C SER A 14 -1.61 3.55 0.14
N GLY A 15 -2.59 3.77 1.03
CA GLY A 15 -3.78 2.91 1.17
C GLY A 15 -3.76 1.88 2.29
N LYS A 16 -2.66 1.76 3.06
CA LYS A 16 -2.49 0.79 4.17
C LYS A 16 -3.65 0.79 5.18
N THR A 17 -4.05 1.96 5.68
CA THR A 17 -5.13 2.10 6.68
C THR A 17 -6.48 1.63 6.15
N THR A 18 -6.77 1.95 4.89
CA THR A 18 -8.00 1.48 4.24
C THR A 18 -7.96 -0.03 4.04
N TYR A 19 -6.83 -0.56 3.58
CA TYR A 19 -6.65 -2.00 3.41
C TYR A 19 -6.84 -2.75 4.73
N LEU A 20 -6.25 -2.27 5.83
CA LEU A 20 -6.42 -2.88 7.15
C LEU A 20 -7.90 -2.90 7.59
N ALA A 21 -8.62 -1.80 7.39
CA ALA A 21 -10.04 -1.71 7.71
C ALA A 21 -10.88 -2.71 6.88
N ALA A 22 -10.67 -2.71 5.56
CA ALA A 22 -11.37 -3.61 4.65
C ALA A 22 -11.03 -5.09 4.92
N LEU A 23 -9.76 -5.41 5.14
CA LEU A 23 -9.29 -6.76 5.46
C LEU A 23 -9.92 -7.29 6.75
N ARG A 24 -10.00 -6.45 7.79
CA ARG A 24 -10.66 -6.84 9.04
C ARG A 24 -12.15 -7.13 8.84
N HIS A 25 -12.85 -6.24 8.12
CA HIS A 25 -14.27 -6.44 7.84
C HIS A 25 -14.48 -7.74 7.07
N LEU A 26 -13.74 -7.94 5.96
CA LEU A 26 -13.77 -9.13 5.13
C LEU A 26 -13.63 -10.43 5.95
N MET A 27 -12.66 -10.46 6.87
CA MET A 27 -12.37 -11.64 7.71
C MET A 27 -13.40 -11.90 8.81
N THR A 28 -14.24 -10.92 9.16
CA THR A 28 -15.19 -11.03 10.28
C THR A 28 -16.63 -11.16 9.81
N ALA A 29 -16.96 -10.60 8.64
CA ALA A 29 -18.32 -10.61 8.10
C ALA A 29 -18.71 -11.95 7.45
N ASN A 30 -17.74 -12.77 7.02
CA ASN A 30 -17.96 -14.03 6.30
C ASN A 30 -18.89 -13.88 5.08
N GLU A 31 -18.74 -12.77 4.36
CA GLU A 31 -19.58 -12.38 3.22
C GLU A 31 -19.12 -12.98 1.89
N VAL A 32 -17.82 -13.26 1.76
CA VAL A 32 -17.20 -13.86 0.56
C VAL A 32 -16.28 -15.00 1.00
N ASP A 33 -15.99 -15.93 0.09
CA ASP A 33 -14.98 -16.96 0.37
C ASP A 33 -13.60 -16.32 0.46
N VAL A 34 -12.90 -16.60 1.55
CA VAL A 34 -11.56 -16.07 1.84
C VAL A 34 -10.64 -17.22 2.17
N GLU A 35 -9.39 -17.13 1.70
CA GLU A 35 -8.39 -18.15 1.99
C GLU A 35 -7.86 -18.09 3.44
N LEU A 36 -7.92 -16.91 4.07
CA LEU A 36 -7.35 -16.67 5.40
C LEU A 36 -8.41 -16.21 6.40
N ARG A 37 -8.31 -16.72 7.64
CA ARG A 37 -9.18 -16.34 8.75
C ARG A 37 -8.41 -15.61 9.84
N LEU A 38 -9.05 -14.59 10.43
CA LEU A 38 -8.49 -13.88 11.57
C LEU A 38 -8.58 -14.75 12.83
N VAL A 39 -7.44 -14.98 13.49
CA VAL A 39 -7.39 -15.69 14.78
C VAL A 39 -7.37 -14.69 15.93
N HIS A 40 -6.42 -13.76 15.91
CA HIS A 40 -6.23 -12.76 16.94
C HIS A 40 -5.75 -11.45 16.35
N LEU A 41 -6.14 -10.34 16.97
CA LEU A 41 -5.63 -9.01 16.71
C LEU A 41 -4.89 -8.52 17.95
N ARG A 42 -3.67 -8.02 17.79
CA ARG A 42 -2.84 -7.48 18.87
C ARG A 42 -2.23 -6.14 18.45
N GLY A 43 -1.98 -5.25 19.41
CA GLY A 43 -1.33 -3.96 19.17
C GLY A 43 -1.99 -2.80 19.90
N GLU A 44 -1.33 -1.65 19.91
CA GLU A 44 -1.90 -0.42 20.46
C GLU A 44 -3.00 0.11 19.52
N GLY A 45 -4.22 0.32 20.04
CA GLY A 45 -5.32 0.89 19.27
C GLY A 45 -6.25 -0.11 18.57
N THR A 46 -6.46 -1.31 19.13
CA THR A 46 -7.54 -2.21 18.70
C THR A 46 -8.92 -1.54 18.70
N GLU A 47 -9.17 -0.63 19.66
CA GLU A 47 -10.37 0.23 19.70
C GLU A 47 -10.45 1.15 18.47
N HIS A 48 -9.32 1.70 18.02
CA HIS A 48 -9.28 2.54 16.84
C HIS A 48 -9.58 1.77 15.56
N LEU A 49 -9.26 0.48 15.51
CA LEU A 49 -9.58 -0.35 14.34
C LEU A 49 -11.10 -0.55 14.17
N HIS A 50 -11.90 -0.46 15.23
CA HIS A 50 -13.37 -0.40 15.11
C HIS A 50 -13.79 0.86 14.37
N LEU A 51 -13.22 2.01 14.75
CA LEU A 51 -13.48 3.29 14.07
C LEU A 51 -13.08 3.25 12.59
N LEU A 52 -11.95 2.64 12.25
CA LEU A 52 -11.51 2.49 10.86
C LEU A 52 -12.51 1.65 10.03
N VAL A 53 -12.98 0.52 10.58
CA VAL A 53 -14.00 -0.33 9.95
C VAL A 53 -15.33 0.40 9.81
N ASP A 54 -15.78 1.10 10.86
CA ASP A 54 -17.03 1.86 10.84
C ASP A 54 -17.01 2.98 9.78
N ARG A 55 -15.89 3.72 9.68
CA ARG A 55 -15.71 4.74 8.62
C ARG A 55 -15.71 4.10 7.24
N TRP A 56 -15.05 2.95 7.08
CA TRP A 56 -15.04 2.22 5.82
C TRP A 56 -16.44 1.75 5.40
N LEU A 57 -17.22 1.17 6.32
CA LEU A 57 -18.60 0.74 6.09
C LEU A 57 -19.50 1.89 5.66
N ARG A 58 -19.32 3.07 6.28
CA ARG A 58 -20.06 4.30 5.98
C ARG A 58 -19.59 5.01 4.70
N ALA A 59 -18.64 4.43 3.96
CA ALA A 59 -18.00 5.07 2.81
C ALA A 59 -17.47 6.48 3.13
N LYS A 60 -16.84 6.62 4.30
CA LYS A 60 -16.16 7.84 4.75
C LYS A 60 -14.65 7.68 4.66
N ALA A 61 -13.98 8.68 4.12
CA ALA A 61 -12.53 8.74 4.02
C ALA A 61 -11.90 8.51 5.39
N GLN A 62 -10.79 7.77 5.44
CA GLN A 62 -10.06 7.56 6.68
C GLN A 62 -9.40 8.88 7.08
N GLU A 63 -9.47 9.21 8.38
CA GLU A 63 -8.70 10.34 8.90
C GLU A 63 -7.21 10.10 8.65
N ARG A 64 -6.48 11.16 8.31
CA ARG A 64 -5.02 11.04 8.26
C ARG A 64 -4.54 10.61 9.64
N THR A 65 -3.65 9.63 9.67
CA THR A 65 -2.98 9.19 10.90
C THR A 65 -1.96 10.25 11.35
N THR A 66 -2.40 11.49 11.64
CA THR A 66 -1.53 12.66 11.80
C THR A 66 -1.06 12.91 13.24
N GLU A 67 -1.62 12.24 14.25
CA GLU A 67 -1.43 12.70 15.65
C GLU A 67 -1.12 11.63 16.71
N VAL A 68 -0.88 10.36 16.37
CA VAL A 68 -0.53 9.39 17.42
C VAL A 68 0.62 8.49 17.00
N LYS A 69 1.70 8.55 17.80
CA LYS A 69 2.85 7.63 17.87
C LYS A 69 2.63 6.34 17.08
N SER A 70 3.49 6.09 16.10
CA SER A 70 3.71 4.81 15.39
C SER A 70 2.94 3.63 15.99
N ARG A 71 1.66 3.50 15.62
CA ARG A 71 0.82 2.42 16.14
C ARG A 71 1.15 1.18 15.34
N THR A 72 1.85 0.25 15.97
CA THR A 72 2.04 -1.08 15.41
C THR A 72 0.76 -1.89 15.61
N VAL A 73 0.22 -2.41 14.50
CA VAL A 73 -0.87 -3.39 14.52
C VAL A 73 -0.34 -4.73 14.04
N THR A 74 -0.63 -5.79 14.78
CA THR A 74 -0.27 -7.16 14.41
C THR A 74 -1.53 -8.01 14.31
N MET A 75 -1.76 -8.65 13.17
CA MET A 75 -2.84 -9.61 12.96
C MET A 75 -2.26 -11.02 12.90
N THR A 76 -2.79 -11.94 13.70
CA THR A 76 -2.53 -13.37 13.54
C THR A 76 -3.60 -13.97 12.65
N LEU A 77 -3.18 -14.50 11.51
CA LEU A 77 -4.02 -15.06 10.47
C LEU A 77 -3.76 -16.56 10.34
N ARG A 78 -4.79 -17.31 9.95
CA ARG A 78 -4.73 -18.77 9.77
C ARG A 78 -5.25 -19.18 8.40
N GLU A 79 -4.48 -20.02 7.71
CA GLU A 79 -4.88 -20.65 6.45
C GLU A 79 -5.95 -21.73 6.66
N LYS A 80 -6.65 -22.12 5.58
CA LYS A 80 -7.53 -23.30 5.55
C LYS A 80 -6.80 -24.59 5.97
N THR A 81 -5.48 -24.67 5.74
CA THR A 81 -4.60 -25.79 6.14
C THR A 81 -4.36 -25.87 7.66
N GLY A 82 -4.62 -24.78 8.39
CA GLY A 82 -4.36 -24.64 9.82
C GLY A 82 -3.04 -23.96 10.17
N ALA A 83 -2.18 -23.64 9.20
CA ALA A 83 -0.95 -22.88 9.44
C ALA A 83 -1.27 -21.44 9.87
N GLU A 84 -0.51 -20.90 10.84
CA GLU A 84 -0.66 -19.53 11.34
C GLU A 84 0.56 -18.67 11.05
N PHE A 85 0.31 -17.40 10.76
CA PHE A 85 1.33 -16.40 10.47
C PHE A 85 0.97 -15.04 11.08
N GLU A 86 1.95 -14.15 11.23
CA GLU A 86 1.73 -12.78 11.67
C GLU A 86 1.87 -11.77 10.53
N LEU A 87 0.89 -10.86 10.45
CA LEU A 87 0.90 -9.71 9.58
C LEU A 87 1.15 -8.46 10.43
N HIS A 88 2.28 -7.81 10.17
CA HIS A 88 2.74 -6.64 10.91
C HIS A 88 2.54 -5.36 10.10
N PHE A 89 1.87 -4.40 10.71
CA PHE A 89 1.80 -3.02 10.26
C PHE A 89 2.67 -2.18 11.20
N PRO A 90 3.98 -2.05 10.96
CA PRO A 90 4.90 -1.34 11.86
C PRO A 90 4.49 0.11 12.10
N ASP A 91 3.98 0.74 11.05
CA ASP A 91 3.51 2.11 11.06
C ASP A 91 2.34 2.29 10.09
N MET A 92 1.15 2.47 10.66
CA MET A 92 -0.07 2.72 9.91
C MET A 92 -0.02 4.01 9.09
N ALA A 93 0.70 5.04 9.57
CA ALA A 93 0.81 6.33 8.88
C ALA A 93 1.74 6.26 7.66
N GLY A 94 2.81 5.45 7.75
CA GLY A 94 3.88 5.37 6.74
C GLY A 94 4.97 6.44 6.91
N GLU A 95 4.97 7.17 8.04
CA GLU A 95 6.01 8.10 8.44
C GLU A 95 7.37 7.42 8.66
N SER A 96 7.40 6.18 9.13
CA SER A 96 8.65 5.46 9.37
C SER A 96 9.47 5.34 8.08
N PHE A 97 8.83 5.04 6.95
CA PHE A 97 9.55 4.97 5.67
C PHE A 97 9.95 6.34 5.16
N GLN A 98 9.11 7.35 5.38
CA GLN A 98 9.46 8.73 5.05
C GLN A 98 10.70 9.19 5.85
N ARG A 99 10.79 8.86 7.14
CA ARG A 99 11.98 9.12 7.97
C ARG A 99 13.21 8.32 7.52
N MET A 100 13.04 7.05 7.15
CA MET A 100 14.12 6.25 6.57
C MET A 100 14.69 6.89 5.30
N TRP A 101 13.84 7.48 4.46
CA TRP A 101 14.26 8.18 3.24
C TRP A 101 14.88 9.55 3.52
N GLU A 102 14.19 10.40 4.29
CA GLU A 102 14.57 11.80 4.48
C GLU A 102 15.71 11.98 5.48
N LYS A 103 15.71 11.19 6.56
CA LYS A 103 16.65 11.32 7.68
C LYS A 103 17.65 10.18 7.77
N ARG A 104 17.45 9.10 7.00
CA ARG A 104 18.25 7.86 7.10
C ARG A 104 18.21 7.25 8.50
N GLU A 105 17.06 7.39 9.17
CA GLU A 105 16.80 6.88 10.52
C GLU A 105 15.74 5.77 10.47
N CYS A 106 15.94 4.70 11.25
CA CYS A 106 14.96 3.65 11.45
C CYS A 106 14.87 3.28 12.92
N ASP A 107 13.65 3.27 13.48
CA ASP A 107 13.44 2.81 14.84
C ASP A 107 13.77 1.30 14.96
N PRO A 108 14.45 0.85 16.03
CA PRO A 108 14.81 -0.56 16.20
C PRO A 108 13.62 -1.53 16.18
N SER A 109 12.45 -1.12 16.69
CA SER A 109 11.24 -1.94 16.70
C SER A 109 10.67 -2.11 15.28
N VAL A 110 10.71 -1.06 14.47
CA VAL A 110 10.36 -1.11 13.04
C VAL A 110 11.37 -1.97 12.29
N ALA A 111 12.67 -1.77 12.54
CA ALA A 111 13.74 -2.53 11.91
C ALA A 111 13.63 -4.05 12.17
N ALA A 112 13.16 -4.45 13.35
CA ALA A 112 12.90 -5.85 13.66
C ALA A 112 11.78 -6.44 12.77
N GLN A 113 10.67 -5.72 12.63
CA GLN A 113 9.55 -6.14 11.78
C GLN A 113 9.92 -6.16 10.28
N LEU A 114 10.78 -5.23 9.85
CA LEU A 114 11.30 -5.16 8.49
C LEU A 114 12.15 -6.36 8.06
N ARG A 115 12.60 -7.22 8.99
CA ARG A 115 13.31 -8.48 8.68
C ARG A 115 12.37 -9.63 8.28
N SER A 116 11.07 -9.37 8.16
CA SER A 116 10.07 -10.33 7.67
C SER A 116 10.41 -10.83 6.26
N ARG A 117 10.21 -12.13 6.02
CA ARG A 117 10.46 -12.75 4.70
C ARG A 117 9.35 -12.43 3.69
N GLY A 118 8.12 -12.22 4.15
CA GLY A 118 7.04 -11.71 3.33
C GLY A 118 6.98 -10.19 3.41
N VAL A 119 6.92 -9.52 2.26
CA VAL A 119 6.81 -8.06 2.17
C VAL A 119 5.59 -7.70 1.33
N LEU A 120 4.64 -6.99 1.92
CA LEU A 120 3.48 -6.43 1.22
C LEU A 120 3.70 -4.93 1.01
N LEU A 121 4.10 -4.52 -0.19
CA LEU A 121 4.46 -3.14 -0.52
C LEU A 121 3.30 -2.41 -1.18
N PHE A 122 2.76 -1.40 -0.49
CA PHE A 122 1.70 -0.52 -1.03
C PHE A 122 2.29 0.62 -1.85
N VAL A 123 1.83 0.72 -3.09
CA VAL A 123 2.09 1.82 -4.02
C VAL A 123 0.74 2.35 -4.49
N HIS A 124 0.48 3.64 -4.31
CA HIS A 124 -0.79 4.21 -4.77
C HIS A 124 -0.76 4.39 -6.28
N ALA A 125 -1.72 3.80 -7.00
CA ALA A 125 -1.71 3.77 -8.46
C ALA A 125 -1.82 5.17 -9.09
N ASN A 126 -2.67 6.05 -8.56
CA ASN A 126 -2.90 7.40 -9.11
C ASN A 126 -2.23 8.56 -8.33
N LYS A 127 -1.80 8.36 -7.07
CA LYS A 127 -1.29 9.43 -6.20
C LYS A 127 0.17 9.19 -5.87
N TYR A 128 1.04 9.56 -6.80
CA TYR A 128 2.49 9.43 -6.68
C TYR A 128 3.20 10.61 -7.36
N LYS A 129 4.47 10.81 -7.01
CA LYS A 129 5.33 11.80 -7.66
C LYS A 129 6.03 11.15 -8.84
N ALA A 130 5.53 11.41 -10.04
CA ALA A 130 6.16 10.98 -11.29
C ALA A 130 7.52 11.70 -11.48
N PRO A 131 8.50 11.08 -12.16
CA PRO A 131 9.65 11.82 -12.67
C PRO A 131 9.17 12.86 -13.71
N THR A 132 9.77 14.05 -13.69
CA THR A 132 9.43 15.11 -14.65
C THR A 132 10.70 15.59 -15.33
N TRP A 133 10.69 15.64 -16.66
CA TRP A 133 11.79 16.22 -17.41
C TRP A 133 11.58 17.71 -17.55
N VAL A 134 12.65 18.48 -17.31
CA VAL A 134 12.63 19.94 -17.47
C VAL A 134 12.17 20.34 -18.87
N VAL A 135 12.52 19.57 -19.90
CA VAL A 135 12.10 19.84 -21.28
C VAL A 135 10.59 19.71 -21.48
N ASP A 136 9.94 18.74 -20.82
CA ASP A 136 8.50 18.50 -20.93
C ASP A 136 7.73 19.62 -20.21
N GLU A 137 8.21 20.02 -19.03
CA GLU A 137 7.63 21.11 -18.24
C GLU A 137 7.72 22.45 -18.99
N VAL A 138 8.87 22.74 -19.62
CA VAL A 138 9.04 23.93 -20.45
C VAL A 138 8.08 23.91 -21.66
N GLN A 139 7.88 22.75 -22.30
CA GLN A 139 6.92 22.64 -23.40
C GLN A 139 5.48 22.83 -22.95
N GLN A 140 5.09 22.23 -21.81
CA GLN A 140 3.75 22.40 -21.22
C GLN A 140 3.49 23.85 -20.83
N ASN A 141 4.43 24.51 -20.15
CA ASN A 141 4.29 25.91 -19.76
C ASN A 141 4.11 26.83 -20.97
N LYS A 142 4.87 26.59 -22.06
CA LYS A 142 4.68 27.31 -23.33
C LYS A 142 3.30 27.07 -23.94
N ALA A 143 2.82 25.82 -23.94
CA ALA A 143 1.50 25.48 -24.48
C ALA A 143 0.35 26.12 -23.67
N LEU A 144 0.55 26.31 -22.36
CA LEU A 144 -0.40 26.96 -21.45
C LEU A 144 -0.25 28.49 -21.40
N GLY A 145 0.69 29.07 -22.15
CA GLY A 145 0.96 30.52 -22.13
C GLY A 145 1.54 31.02 -20.80
N ILE A 146 2.10 30.12 -19.98
CA ILE A 146 2.74 30.45 -18.70
C ILE A 146 4.15 30.97 -19.01
N ALA A 147 4.39 32.24 -18.72
CA ALA A 147 5.72 32.83 -18.85
C ALA A 147 6.63 32.30 -17.73
N PRO A 148 7.89 31.91 -18.03
CA PRO A 148 8.83 31.56 -16.99
C PRO A 148 9.17 32.80 -16.16
N GLU A 149 8.73 32.84 -14.91
CA GLU A 149 9.19 33.85 -13.97
C GLU A 149 10.55 33.45 -13.39
N PRO A 150 11.49 34.39 -13.20
CA PRO A 150 12.74 34.11 -12.53
C PRO A 150 12.47 33.85 -11.04
N GLU A 151 12.25 32.59 -10.69
CA GLU A 151 12.16 32.16 -9.30
C GLU A 151 13.53 31.99 -8.66
N GLN A 152 13.59 32.16 -7.34
CA GLN A 152 14.80 31.85 -6.59
C GLN A 152 15.04 30.33 -6.58
N PRO A 153 16.28 29.86 -6.75
CA PRO A 153 16.59 28.44 -6.66
C PRO A 153 16.14 27.87 -5.31
N VAL A 154 15.20 26.91 -5.35
CA VAL A 154 14.77 26.18 -4.16
C VAL A 154 15.83 25.12 -3.82
N PRO A 155 16.38 25.08 -2.59
CA PRO A 155 17.29 24.02 -2.18
C PRO A 155 16.64 22.64 -2.32
N TRP A 156 17.37 21.69 -2.88
CA TRP A 156 16.88 20.32 -3.00
C TRP A 156 16.68 19.69 -1.62
N LYS A 157 15.58 18.95 -1.48
CA LYS A 157 15.27 18.14 -0.31
C LYS A 157 14.91 16.71 -0.74
N PRO A 158 15.15 15.69 0.11
CA PRO A 158 14.80 14.31 -0.23
C PRO A 158 13.34 14.09 -0.61
N GLU A 159 12.40 14.80 0.04
CA GLU A 159 10.96 14.79 -0.27
C GLU A 159 10.64 15.18 -1.73
N HIS A 160 11.58 15.85 -2.42
CA HIS A 160 11.42 16.21 -3.81
C HIS A 160 11.65 15.02 -4.77
N SER A 161 12.20 13.89 -4.33
CA SER A 161 12.43 12.74 -5.20
C SER A 161 11.15 12.08 -5.69
N ALA A 162 11.17 11.60 -6.93
CA ALA A 162 10.10 10.79 -7.50
C ALA A 162 9.80 9.55 -6.63
N THR A 163 8.54 9.15 -6.56
CA THR A 163 8.09 8.05 -5.70
C THR A 163 8.85 6.75 -5.98
N GLN A 164 9.08 6.40 -7.25
CA GLN A 164 9.84 5.19 -7.60
C GLN A 164 11.27 5.19 -7.07
N VAL A 165 11.91 6.36 -6.94
CA VAL A 165 13.27 6.46 -6.36
C VAL A 165 13.24 6.08 -4.88
N GLN A 166 12.26 6.59 -4.15
CA GLN A 166 12.07 6.29 -2.72
C GLN A 166 11.74 4.80 -2.51
N LEU A 167 10.91 4.21 -3.38
CA LEU A 167 10.55 2.79 -3.32
C LEU A 167 11.75 1.89 -3.59
N VAL A 168 12.56 2.22 -4.59
CA VAL A 168 13.79 1.47 -4.91
C VAL A 168 14.80 1.55 -3.75
N ASP A 169 14.98 2.72 -3.15
CA ASP A 169 15.87 2.89 -1.97
C ASP A 169 15.38 2.07 -0.77
N LEU A 170 14.06 2.02 -0.53
CA LEU A 170 13.47 1.16 0.51
C LEU A 170 13.78 -0.32 0.24
N LEU A 171 13.61 -0.80 -0.99
CA LEU A 171 13.91 -2.19 -1.34
C LEU A 171 15.41 -2.50 -1.23
N GLN A 172 16.30 -1.56 -1.61
CA GLN A 172 17.74 -1.69 -1.39
C GLN A 172 18.09 -1.77 0.11
N SER A 173 17.39 -0.98 0.93
CA SER A 173 17.56 -1.00 2.38
C SER A 173 17.19 -2.36 2.97
N LEU A 174 16.11 -3.01 2.49
CA LEU A 174 15.70 -4.35 2.92
C LEU A 174 16.69 -5.46 2.55
N GLN A 175 17.61 -5.19 1.61
CA GLN A 175 18.68 -6.09 1.19
C GLN A 175 20.02 -5.79 1.86
N SER A 176 20.08 -4.76 2.71
CA SER A 176 21.30 -4.34 3.38
C SER A 176 21.24 -4.61 4.88
N ALA A 177 22.38 -4.94 5.49
CA ALA A 177 22.45 -5.07 6.94
C ALA A 177 22.04 -3.74 7.61
N PRO A 178 21.25 -3.75 8.71
CA PRO A 178 20.81 -4.92 9.49
C PRO A 178 19.42 -5.46 9.08
N LEU A 179 18.85 -4.98 7.97
CA LEU A 179 17.51 -5.38 7.53
C LEU A 179 17.54 -6.63 6.65
N ASP A 180 18.66 -6.95 6.01
CA ASP A 180 18.80 -8.14 5.19
C ASP A 180 18.39 -9.41 5.97
N ALA A 181 17.46 -10.15 5.36
CA ALA A 181 16.90 -11.39 5.89
C ALA A 181 17.09 -12.56 4.90
N GLY A 182 17.89 -12.36 3.85
CA GLY A 182 18.08 -13.31 2.75
C GLY A 182 16.90 -13.33 1.77
N PRO A 183 16.55 -14.51 1.22
CA PRO A 183 15.44 -14.66 0.26
C PRO A 183 14.09 -14.16 0.80
N ARG A 184 13.37 -13.39 -0.01
CA ARG A 184 12.06 -12.83 0.34
C ARG A 184 11.01 -13.03 -0.75
N ARG A 185 9.74 -13.00 -0.35
CA ARG A 185 8.59 -12.84 -1.26
C ARG A 185 8.07 -11.41 -1.15
N LEU A 186 7.89 -10.74 -2.28
CA LEU A 186 7.43 -9.35 -2.38
C LEU A 186 6.12 -9.25 -3.17
N ALA A 187 5.02 -8.94 -2.51
CA ALA A 187 3.76 -8.64 -3.16
C ALA A 187 3.60 -7.12 -3.26
N ILE A 188 3.53 -6.60 -4.49
CA ILE A 188 3.32 -5.18 -4.74
C ILE A 188 1.83 -4.95 -4.91
N VAL A 189 1.27 -4.10 -4.06
CA VAL A 189 -0.14 -3.71 -4.10
C VAL A 189 -0.24 -2.33 -4.73
N LEU A 190 -0.72 -2.27 -5.97
CA LEU A 190 -1.16 -1.04 -6.62
C LEU A 190 -2.54 -0.67 -6.07
N SER A 191 -2.55 0.18 -5.04
CA SER A 191 -3.78 0.60 -4.36
C SER A 191 -4.56 1.66 -5.14
N ALA A 192 -5.85 1.77 -4.85
CA ALA A 192 -6.80 2.61 -5.59
C ALA A 192 -6.84 2.24 -7.09
N TRP A 193 -6.86 0.93 -7.35
CA TRP A 193 -6.80 0.37 -8.70
C TRP A 193 -7.97 0.80 -9.59
N ASP A 194 -9.12 1.10 -9.00
CA ASP A 194 -10.32 1.67 -9.63
C ASP A 194 -10.01 2.95 -10.42
N LYS A 195 -9.03 3.73 -9.97
CA LYS A 195 -8.60 4.96 -10.67
C LYS A 195 -7.65 4.70 -11.83
N ALA A 196 -6.97 3.55 -11.85
CA ALA A 196 -6.02 3.14 -12.88
C ALA A 196 -6.62 2.15 -13.90
N ALA A 197 -7.68 1.42 -13.51
CA ALA A 197 -8.28 0.36 -14.28
C ALA A 197 -8.81 0.82 -15.65
N ALA A 198 -9.17 2.10 -15.79
CA ALA A 198 -9.64 2.68 -17.04
C ALA A 198 -8.62 2.61 -18.19
N GLU A 199 -7.32 2.43 -17.89
CA GLU A 199 -6.28 2.24 -18.90
C GLU A 199 -6.34 0.86 -19.58
N GLY A 200 -7.11 -0.10 -19.03
CA GLY A 200 -7.28 -1.43 -19.61
C GLY A 200 -6.02 -2.30 -19.55
N HIS A 201 -5.10 -1.99 -18.64
CA HIS A 201 -3.85 -2.73 -18.45
C HIS A 201 -3.91 -3.66 -17.24
N ALA A 202 -3.23 -4.81 -17.33
CA ALA A 202 -2.98 -5.64 -16.16
C ALA A 202 -2.07 -4.89 -15.16
N PRO A 203 -2.14 -5.19 -13.85
CA PRO A 203 -1.33 -4.50 -12.82
C PRO A 203 0.18 -4.48 -13.12
N VAL A 204 0.74 -5.58 -13.63
CA VAL A 204 2.16 -5.65 -13.99
C VAL A 204 2.51 -4.72 -15.17
N THR A 205 1.62 -4.62 -16.16
CA THR A 205 1.79 -3.70 -17.30
C THR A 205 1.65 -2.24 -16.89
N TYR A 206 0.76 -1.95 -15.93
CA TYR A 206 0.65 -0.61 -15.35
C TYR A 206 1.94 -0.22 -14.62
N LEU A 207 2.49 -1.13 -13.81
CA LEU A 207 3.75 -0.90 -13.10
C LEU A 207 4.90 -0.58 -14.08
N ASP A 208 5.00 -1.33 -15.18
CA ASP A 208 6.01 -1.12 -16.23
C ASP A 208 5.94 0.29 -16.84
N ARG A 209 4.73 0.77 -17.13
CA ARG A 209 4.51 2.09 -17.75
C ARG A 209 4.72 3.24 -16.78
N HIS A 210 4.21 3.12 -15.57
CA HIS A 210 4.12 4.25 -14.61
C HIS A 210 5.28 4.30 -13.62
N PHE A 211 5.93 3.17 -13.36
CA PHE A 211 7.07 3.05 -12.46
C PHE A 211 8.25 2.30 -13.11
N PRO A 212 8.74 2.74 -14.29
CA PRO A 212 9.73 1.99 -15.07
C PRO A 212 11.04 1.77 -14.31
N PHE A 213 11.47 2.70 -13.45
CA PHE A 213 12.68 2.50 -12.64
C PHE A 213 12.48 1.44 -11.56
N LEU A 214 11.30 1.43 -10.92
CA LEU A 214 10.96 0.38 -9.97
C LEU A 214 10.88 -0.97 -10.69
N ARG A 215 10.21 -1.03 -11.84
CA ARG A 215 10.13 -2.23 -12.68
C ARG A 215 11.50 -2.78 -13.03
N GLN A 216 12.41 -1.94 -13.53
CA GLN A 216 13.78 -2.33 -13.87
C GLN A 216 14.54 -2.87 -12.66
N TYR A 217 14.37 -2.24 -11.49
CA TYR A 217 15.00 -2.68 -10.26
C TYR A 217 14.46 -4.03 -9.77
N LEU A 218 13.15 -4.29 -9.90
CA LEU A 218 12.56 -5.58 -9.54
C LEU A 218 13.09 -6.75 -10.37
N GLU A 219 13.47 -6.50 -11.63
CA GLU A 219 14.04 -7.53 -12.50
C GLU A 219 15.52 -7.79 -12.26
N ASN A 220 16.28 -6.74 -11.95
CA ASN A 220 17.75 -6.78 -12.05
C ASN A 220 18.46 -6.44 -10.74
N GLY A 221 17.76 -5.85 -9.77
CA GLY A 221 18.33 -5.31 -8.53
C GLY A 221 17.93 -6.05 -7.26
N LEU A 222 17.06 -7.06 -7.35
CA LEU A 222 16.73 -7.93 -6.23
C LEU A 222 17.75 -9.06 -6.10
N GLY A 223 18.10 -9.38 -4.86
CA GLY A 223 19.08 -10.39 -4.50
C GLY A 223 18.58 -11.80 -4.76
N GLU A 224 19.49 -12.76 -4.69
CA GLU A 224 19.20 -14.17 -4.97
C GLU A 224 18.04 -14.70 -4.09
N GLY A 225 17.11 -15.41 -4.73
CA GLY A 225 15.95 -16.01 -4.07
C GLY A 225 14.80 -15.05 -3.76
N TRP A 226 14.93 -13.76 -4.11
CA TRP A 226 13.77 -12.87 -4.09
C TRP A 226 12.78 -13.24 -5.20
N THR A 227 11.51 -13.25 -4.86
CA THR A 227 10.41 -13.42 -5.83
C THR A 227 9.41 -12.30 -5.62
N TRP A 228 8.73 -11.89 -6.68
CA TRP A 228 7.76 -10.81 -6.61
C TRP A 228 6.55 -11.03 -7.52
N THR A 229 5.45 -10.36 -7.18
CA THR A 229 4.24 -10.29 -7.99
C THR A 229 3.54 -8.95 -7.80
N VAL A 230 2.56 -8.62 -8.65
CA VAL A 230 1.83 -7.35 -8.62
C VAL A 230 0.33 -7.61 -8.58
N PHE A 231 -0.35 -6.95 -7.66
CA PHE A 231 -1.80 -6.96 -7.50
C PHE A 231 -2.35 -5.54 -7.69
N GLY A 232 -3.43 -5.42 -8.46
CA GLY A 232 -4.26 -4.23 -8.45
C GLY A 232 -5.31 -4.36 -7.35
N VAL A 233 -5.34 -3.44 -6.38
CA VAL A 233 -6.28 -3.51 -5.26
C VAL A 233 -7.11 -2.24 -5.11
N SER A 234 -8.42 -2.41 -5.14
CA SER A 234 -9.40 -1.40 -4.75
C SER A 234 -10.06 -1.83 -3.45
N ALA A 235 -9.48 -1.41 -2.31
CA ALA A 235 -10.06 -1.72 -1.01
C ALA A 235 -11.32 -0.89 -0.69
N GLN A 236 -11.51 0.27 -1.34
CA GLN A 236 -12.70 1.13 -1.19
C GLN A 236 -13.76 0.82 -2.25
N GLY A 237 -13.32 0.51 -3.46
CA GLY A 237 -14.18 0.36 -4.63
C GLY A 237 -14.54 1.67 -5.34
N GLY A 238 -14.02 2.82 -4.88
CA GLY A 238 -14.23 4.14 -5.48
C GLY A 238 -14.12 5.28 -4.45
N GLU A 239 -14.72 6.44 -4.73
CA GLU A 239 -14.55 7.63 -3.89
C GLU A 239 -15.49 7.75 -2.69
N TYR A 240 -14.89 7.92 -1.51
CA TYR A 240 -15.59 8.11 -0.23
C TYR A 240 -15.91 9.58 0.08
N ASP A 241 -16.83 9.79 1.03
CA ASP A 241 -17.15 11.11 1.59
C ASP A 241 -15.98 11.64 2.44
N GLU A 242 -15.73 12.94 2.35
CA GLU A 242 -14.80 13.66 3.23
C GLU A 242 -15.61 14.50 4.22
N ASP A 243 -15.18 14.59 5.48
CA ASP A 243 -16.00 15.19 6.56
C ASP A 243 -16.34 16.68 6.31
N ASP A 244 -15.50 17.42 5.58
CA ASP A 244 -15.68 18.84 5.25
C ASP A 244 -16.22 19.10 3.83
N LYS A 245 -16.72 18.07 3.14
CA LYS A 245 -17.22 18.18 1.76
C LYS A 245 -18.66 17.68 1.65
N PRO A 246 -19.43 18.15 0.65
CA PRO A 246 -20.75 17.61 0.40
C PRO A 246 -20.67 16.09 0.11
N PRO A 247 -21.68 15.31 0.53
CA PRO A 247 -21.75 13.89 0.24
C PRO A 247 -21.67 13.60 -1.27
N ARG A 248 -20.97 12.54 -1.63
CA ARG A 248 -20.77 12.09 -3.00
C ARG A 248 -21.80 11.03 -3.36
N GLU A 249 -22.31 11.08 -4.58
CA GLU A 249 -23.22 10.04 -5.10
C GLU A 249 -22.56 8.66 -5.13
N GLU A 250 -21.26 8.59 -5.40
CA GLU A 250 -20.51 7.34 -5.38
C GLU A 250 -20.42 6.72 -3.98
N ALA A 251 -20.14 7.53 -2.95
CA ALA A 251 -20.15 7.08 -1.57
C ALA A 251 -21.56 6.61 -1.13
N GLN A 252 -22.61 7.26 -1.62
CA GLN A 252 -23.98 6.80 -1.40
C GLN A 252 -24.24 5.44 -2.05
N ARG A 253 -23.90 5.28 -3.33
CA ARG A 253 -24.01 3.98 -4.04
C ARG A 253 -23.29 2.87 -3.31
N MET A 254 -22.13 3.16 -2.72
CA MET A 254 -21.42 2.18 -1.89
C MET A 254 -22.24 1.81 -0.67
N ARG A 255 -22.73 2.78 0.12
CA ARG A 255 -23.56 2.50 1.29
C ARG A 255 -24.79 1.65 0.98
N ASP A 256 -25.33 1.77 -0.23
CA ASP A 256 -26.50 1.03 -0.70
C ASP A 256 -26.17 -0.42 -1.17
N VAL A 257 -24.89 -0.82 -1.24
CA VAL A 257 -24.50 -2.20 -1.54
C VAL A 257 -24.80 -3.11 -0.35
N ASP A 258 -25.61 -4.14 -0.59
CA ASP A 258 -26.03 -5.13 0.41
C ASP A 258 -24.87 -5.89 1.06
N ILE A 259 -23.84 -6.21 0.28
CA ILE A 259 -22.65 -6.95 0.71
C ILE A 259 -21.43 -6.03 0.57
N PRO A 260 -21.01 -5.31 1.62
CA PRO A 260 -19.89 -4.36 1.56
C PRO A 260 -18.60 -4.98 1.02
N SER A 261 -18.34 -6.26 1.31
CA SER A 261 -17.16 -6.98 0.80
C SER A 261 -17.10 -7.06 -0.73
N GLN A 262 -18.22 -6.97 -1.45
CA GLN A 262 -18.23 -6.97 -2.92
C GLN A 262 -17.74 -5.65 -3.54
N ARG A 263 -17.58 -4.58 -2.74
CA ARG A 263 -16.97 -3.32 -3.18
C ARG A 263 -15.46 -3.47 -3.43
N ILE A 264 -14.85 -4.46 -2.79
CA ILE A 264 -13.42 -4.75 -2.91
C ILE A 264 -13.15 -5.32 -4.30
N LYS A 265 -12.04 -4.92 -4.92
CA LYS A 265 -11.51 -5.62 -6.08
C LYS A 265 -10.05 -5.96 -5.88
N VAL A 266 -9.69 -7.20 -6.15
CA VAL A 266 -8.31 -7.67 -6.29
C VAL A 266 -8.15 -8.18 -7.71
N VAL A 267 -7.17 -7.64 -8.42
CA VAL A 267 -6.92 -7.91 -9.84
C VAL A 267 -5.52 -8.45 -9.99
N THR A 268 -5.39 -9.53 -10.74
CA THR A 268 -4.12 -10.13 -11.19
C THR A 268 -4.12 -10.25 -12.71
N GLU A 269 -3.11 -10.91 -13.29
CA GLU A 269 -3.08 -11.19 -14.73
C GLU A 269 -4.17 -12.21 -15.09
N GLY A 270 -5.33 -11.70 -15.52
CA GLY A 270 -6.43 -12.52 -16.05
C GLY A 270 -7.50 -12.94 -15.05
N ALA A 271 -7.41 -12.53 -13.78
CA ALA A 271 -8.43 -12.80 -12.77
C ALA A 271 -8.79 -11.54 -11.96
N GLU A 272 -10.06 -11.48 -11.55
CA GLU A 272 -10.61 -10.49 -10.62
C GLU A 272 -11.33 -11.25 -9.49
N SER A 273 -11.15 -10.80 -8.25
CA SER A 273 -11.81 -11.35 -7.08
C SER A 273 -12.15 -10.26 -6.06
N HIS A 274 -12.84 -10.67 -4.99
CA HIS A 274 -13.18 -9.82 -3.84
C HIS A 274 -12.36 -10.17 -2.60
N ASP A 275 -11.37 -11.07 -2.72
CA ASP A 275 -10.61 -11.59 -1.58
C ASP A 275 -9.30 -10.82 -1.36
N LEU A 276 -9.30 -9.88 -0.39
CA LEU A 276 -8.07 -9.16 0.02
C LEU A 276 -7.01 -10.06 0.65
N THR A 277 -7.29 -11.33 0.89
CA THR A 277 -6.30 -12.27 1.44
C THR A 277 -5.38 -12.85 0.37
N GLU A 278 -5.71 -12.75 -0.92
CA GLU A 278 -4.89 -13.29 -2.02
C GLU A 278 -3.43 -12.82 -2.01
N PRO A 279 -3.10 -11.51 -1.85
CA PRO A 279 -1.71 -11.08 -1.79
C PRO A 279 -0.96 -11.68 -0.60
N LEU A 280 -1.66 -11.92 0.51
CA LEU A 280 -1.09 -12.53 1.71
C LEU A 280 -0.85 -14.02 1.48
N THR A 281 -1.82 -14.74 0.92
CA THR A 281 -1.68 -16.17 0.60
C THR A 281 -0.49 -16.43 -0.31
N TRP A 282 -0.29 -15.59 -1.35
CA TRP A 282 0.89 -15.70 -2.22
C TRP A 282 2.23 -15.50 -1.48
N LEU A 283 2.25 -14.64 -0.45
CA LEU A 283 3.46 -14.38 0.34
C LEU A 283 3.85 -15.57 1.24
N LEU A 284 2.93 -16.49 1.53
CA LEU A 284 3.17 -17.59 2.48
C LEU A 284 3.80 -18.83 1.85
N GLY A 285 3.56 -19.11 0.57
CA GLY A 285 4.17 -20.29 -0.05
C GLY A 285 3.36 -20.91 -1.15
#